data_AF-A0A7T7RFY7-F1
#
_entry.id   AF-A0A7T7RFY7-F1
#
_cell.length_a   1.000
_cell.length_b   1.000
_cell.length_c   1.000
_cell.angle_alpha   90.00
_cell.angle_beta   90.00
_cell.angle_gamma   90.00
#
_symmetry.space_group_name_H-M   'P 1'
#
loop_
_entity.id
_entity.type
_entity.pdbx_description
1 polymer ?
#
loop_
_entity_poly.entity_id
_entity_poly.type
_entity_poly.pdbx_seq_one_letter_code
_entity_poly.pdbx_strand_id
1 'polypeptide(L)'
;MTPDQAAIVDFLRRQYADSVDLARRMENLAATGQIPGLDVPPGQAANFGRVHAAETRVRFLDETVAPYLGTAGPTGRIADMQLRLLAWEHAGVRGYDEAWRP
;
A
#
# COMPACT_ATOMS: atom_id res chain seq x y z
N MET A 1 -6.37 -19.80 -1.56
CA MET A 1 -5.50 -18.92 -0.75
C MET A 1 -5.07 -19.65 0.52
N THR A 2 -3.79 -19.58 0.88
CA THR A 2 -3.25 -20.17 2.13
C THR A 2 -3.42 -19.22 3.32
N PRO A 3 -3.32 -19.69 4.58
CA PRO A 3 -3.32 -18.81 5.74
C PRO A 3 -2.20 -17.77 5.74
N ASP A 4 -1.01 -18.14 5.24
CA ASP A 4 0.13 -17.24 5.10
C ASP A 4 -0.17 -16.11 4.11
N GLN A 5 -0.72 -16.45 2.93
CA GLN A 5 -1.18 -15.47 1.95
C GLN A 5 -2.25 -14.53 2.52
N ALA A 6 -3.18 -15.06 3.32
CA ALA A 6 -4.19 -14.26 4.01
C ALA A 6 -3.55 -13.22 4.93
N ALA A 7 -2.59 -13.66 5.75
CA ALA A 7 -1.90 -12.80 6.70
C ALA A 7 -1.12 -11.67 6.01
N ILE A 8 -0.45 -11.97 4.89
CA ILE A 8 0.26 -10.96 4.11
C ILE A 8 -0.73 -9.94 3.50
N VAL A 9 -1.84 -10.40 2.93
CA VAL A 9 -2.88 -9.51 2.38
C VAL A 9 -3.44 -8.58 3.45
N ASP A 10 -3.78 -9.10 4.63
CA ASP A 10 -4.32 -8.31 5.73
C ASP A 10 -3.29 -7.34 6.32
N PHE A 11 -2.00 -7.72 6.33
CA PHE A 11 -0.92 -6.81 6.66
C PHE A 11 -0.82 -5.66 5.66
N LEU A 12 -0.75 -5.96 4.36
CA LEU A 12 -0.63 -4.95 3.31
C LEU A 12 -1.84 -4.01 3.25
N ARG A 13 -3.05 -4.54 3.40
CA ARG A 13 -4.28 -3.72 3.44
C ARG A 13 -4.25 -2.70 4.57
N ARG A 14 -3.76 -3.08 5.76
CA ARG A 14 -3.57 -2.14 6.88
C ARG A 14 -2.53 -1.08 6.55
N GLN A 15 -1.36 -1.47 6.03
CA GLN A 15 -0.30 -0.52 5.66
C GLN A 15 -0.76 0.48 4.59
N TYR A 16 -1.54 0.01 3.60
CA TYR A 16 -2.03 0.87 2.54
C TYR A 16 -3.17 1.77 2.99
N ALA A 17 -4.07 1.29 3.86
CA ALA A 17 -5.08 2.13 4.48
C ALA A 17 -4.43 3.29 5.27
N ASP A 18 -3.43 2.99 6.11
CA ASP A 18 -2.70 4.00 6.86
C ASP A 18 -2.00 5.00 5.93
N SER A 19 -1.42 4.52 4.82
CA SER A 19 -0.75 5.35 3.81
C SER A 19 -1.72 6.28 3.07
N VAL A 20 -2.89 5.77 2.68
CA VAL A 20 -3.95 6.56 2.03
C VAL A 20 -4.49 7.61 3.00
N ASP A 21 -4.77 7.23 4.24
CA ASP A 21 -5.27 8.16 5.27
C ASP A 21 -4.25 9.28 5.55
N LEU A 22 -2.96 8.94 5.67
CA LEU A 22 -1.90 9.93 5.83
C LEU A 22 -1.82 10.86 4.62
N ALA A 23 -1.85 10.31 3.40
CA ALA A 23 -1.77 11.10 2.19
C ALA A 23 -2.96 12.07 2.06
N ARG A 24 -4.17 11.61 2.36
CA ARG A 24 -5.39 12.45 2.37
C ARG A 24 -5.35 13.52 3.44
N ARG A 25 -4.87 13.22 4.65
CA ARG A 25 -4.67 14.22 5.71
C ARG A 25 -3.69 15.31 5.27
N MET A 26 -2.57 14.94 4.64
CA MET A 26 -1.58 15.87 4.13
C MET A 26 -2.11 16.74 2.99
N GLU A 27 -2.94 16.16 2.11
CA GLU A 27 -3.64 16.92 1.07
C GLU A 27 -4.61 17.95 1.68
N ASN A 28 -5.42 17.54 2.65
CA ASN A 28 -6.35 18.44 3.34
C ASN A 28 -5.63 19.58 4.06
N LEU A 29 -4.53 19.29 4.79
CA LEU A 29 -3.72 20.31 5.46
C LEU A 29 -3.08 21.29 4.48
N ALA A 30 -2.63 20.81 3.33
CA ALA A 30 -2.08 21.65 2.26
C ALA A 30 -3.19 22.53 1.63
N ALA A 31 -4.39 21.99 1.44
CA ALA A 31 -5.54 22.73 0.91
C ALA A 31 -6.05 23.81 1.87
N THR A 32 -5.96 23.58 3.18
CA THR A 32 -6.38 24.55 4.21
C THR A 32 -5.28 25.54 4.62
N GLY A 33 -4.07 25.41 4.08
CA GLY A 33 -2.93 26.28 4.43
C GLY A 33 -2.41 26.10 5.86
N GLN A 34 -2.72 24.97 6.51
CA GLN A 34 -2.40 24.71 7.92
C GLN A 34 -1.17 23.81 8.09
N ILE A 35 -0.11 24.02 7.32
CA ILE A 35 1.18 23.34 7.56
C ILE A 35 2.08 24.31 8.36
N PRO A 36 2.29 24.10 9.67
CA PRO A 36 3.12 25.00 10.47
C PRO A 36 4.57 24.99 9.95
N GLY A 37 5.08 26.16 9.55
CA GLY A 37 6.49 26.34 9.15
C GLY A 37 6.79 26.18 7.66
N LEU A 38 5.78 25.96 6.80
CA LEU A 38 5.94 25.87 5.35
C LEU A 38 4.97 26.84 4.67
N ASP A 39 5.51 27.93 4.14
CA ASP A 39 4.77 28.97 3.40
C ASP A 39 4.47 28.44 1.97
N VAL A 40 3.70 27.35 1.90
CA VAL A 40 3.29 26.74 0.64
C VAL A 40 1.99 27.41 0.19
N PRO A 41 1.98 28.11 -0.95
CA PRO A 41 0.75 28.73 -1.44
C PRO A 41 -0.34 27.67 -1.66
N PRO A 42 -1.59 27.92 -1.23
CA PRO A 42 -2.70 27.03 -1.53
C PRO A 42 -2.81 26.85 -3.05
N GLY A 43 -2.59 25.62 -3.54
CA GLY A 43 -2.67 25.27 -4.96
C GLY A 43 -1.40 24.69 -5.61
N GLN A 44 -0.21 24.75 -4.98
CA GLN A 44 1.01 24.08 -5.51
C GLN A 44 1.12 22.62 -5.06
N ALA A 45 0.05 21.86 -5.27
CA ALA A 45 -0.15 20.54 -4.71
C ALA A 45 0.74 19.45 -5.33
N ALA A 46 1.97 19.33 -4.85
CA ALA A 46 2.81 18.15 -5.03
C ALA A 46 2.26 16.90 -4.28
N ASN A 47 1.14 17.03 -3.55
CA ASN A 47 0.57 15.98 -2.70
C ASN A 47 -0.50 15.11 -3.40
N PHE A 48 -1.14 15.56 -4.49
CA PHE A 48 -2.10 14.73 -5.24
C PHE A 48 -1.45 13.44 -5.77
N GLY A 49 -0.19 13.54 -6.22
CA GLY A 49 0.57 12.38 -6.68
C GLY A 49 0.76 11.31 -5.59
N ARG A 50 0.85 11.71 -4.32
CA ARG A 50 1.02 10.77 -3.20
C ARG A 50 -0.26 10.00 -2.88
N VAL A 51 -1.40 10.68 -2.90
CA VAL A 51 -2.71 10.02 -2.71
C VAL A 51 -2.99 9.06 -3.86
N HIS A 52 -2.80 9.52 -5.10
CA HIS A 52 -3.00 8.67 -6.28
C HIS A 52 -2.07 7.44 -6.27
N ALA A 53 -0.80 7.61 -5.89
CA ALA A 53 0.14 6.50 -5.76
C ALA A 53 -0.28 5.50 -4.66
N ALA A 54 -0.72 5.98 -3.50
CA ALA A 54 -1.20 5.13 -2.41
C ALA A 54 -2.45 4.33 -2.81
N GLU A 55 -3.43 4.99 -3.45
CA GLU A 55 -4.64 4.33 -3.97
C GLU A 55 -4.34 3.33 -5.09
N THR A 56 -3.32 3.60 -5.90
CA THR A 56 -2.86 2.67 -6.95
C THR A 56 -2.30 1.39 -6.36
N ARG A 57 -1.57 1.46 -5.25
CA ARG A 57 -1.10 0.25 -4.53
C ARG A 57 -2.25 -0.58 -3.98
N VAL A 58 -3.29 0.05 -3.44
CA VAL A 58 -4.51 -0.65 -3.00
C VAL A 58 -5.16 -1.39 -4.17
N ARG A 59 -5.43 -0.70 -5.28
CA ARG A 59 -6.02 -1.31 -6.48
C ARG A 59 -5.16 -2.45 -7.02
N PHE A 60 -3.85 -2.27 -7.09
CA PHE A 60 -2.94 -3.31 -7.54
C PHE A 60 -3.08 -4.58 -6.67
N LEU A 61 -3.05 -4.45 -5.34
CA LEU A 61 -3.22 -5.58 -4.44
C LEU A 61 -4.58 -6.26 -4.62
N ASP A 62 -5.67 -5.49 -4.57
CA ASP A 62 -7.03 -6.03 -4.51
C ASP A 62 -7.54 -6.53 -5.87
N GLU A 63 -7.12 -5.91 -6.98
CA GLU A 63 -7.63 -6.23 -8.33
C GLU A 63 -6.70 -7.15 -9.11
N THR A 64 -5.39 -7.16 -8.81
CA THR A 64 -4.40 -7.87 -9.64
C THR A 64 -3.60 -8.95 -8.93
N VAL A 65 -3.49 -8.92 -7.60
CA VAL A 65 -2.76 -9.93 -6.83
C VAL A 65 -3.74 -10.85 -6.11
N ALA A 66 -4.55 -10.29 -5.20
CA ALA A 66 -5.47 -11.04 -4.35
C ALA A 66 -6.42 -11.99 -5.11
N PRO A 67 -7.02 -11.62 -6.26
CA PRO A 67 -7.95 -12.49 -6.97
C PRO A 67 -7.30 -13.77 -7.51
N TYR A 68 -5.99 -13.76 -7.73
CA TYR A 68 -5.26 -14.86 -8.32
C TYR A 68 -4.54 -15.73 -7.28
N LEU A 69 -4.59 -15.38 -6.00
CA LEU A 69 -3.95 -16.15 -4.93
C LEU A 69 -4.59 -17.53 -4.74
N GLY A 70 -3.76 -18.57 -4.82
CA GLY A 70 -4.20 -19.96 -4.73
C GLY A 70 -4.86 -20.50 -6.00
N THR A 71 -4.83 -19.76 -7.12
CA THR A 71 -5.10 -20.35 -8.43
C THR A 71 -3.98 -21.34 -8.79
N ALA A 72 -4.32 -22.39 -9.53
CA ALA A 72 -3.33 -23.39 -9.95
C ALA A 72 -2.43 -22.87 -11.07
N GLY A 73 -1.20 -23.39 -11.16
CA GLY A 73 -0.29 -23.13 -12.26
C GLY A 73 0.49 -21.82 -12.17
N PRO A 74 1.01 -21.30 -13.30
CA PRO A 74 1.89 -20.13 -13.31
C PRO A 74 1.25 -18.86 -12.72
N THR A 75 -0.03 -18.62 -12.99
CA THR A 75 -0.75 -17.43 -12.51
C THR A 75 -0.75 -17.32 -11.00
N GLY A 76 -1.07 -18.40 -10.28
CA GLY A 76 -1.07 -18.37 -8.81
C GLY A 76 0.31 -18.25 -8.20
N ARG A 77 1.35 -18.82 -8.84
CA ARG A 77 2.74 -18.64 -8.41
C ARG A 77 3.24 -17.21 -8.61
N ILE A 78 2.86 -16.57 -9.73
CA ILE A 78 3.19 -15.18 -10.00
C ILE A 78 2.51 -14.28 -8.97
N ALA A 79 1.23 -14.51 -8.69
CA ALA A 79 0.48 -13.75 -7.68
C ALA A 79 1.10 -13.90 -6.28
N ASP A 80 1.52 -15.12 -5.89
CA ASP A 80 2.22 -15.35 -4.61
C ASP A 80 3.54 -14.59 -4.54
N MET A 81 4.34 -14.62 -5.61
CA MET A 81 5.62 -13.90 -5.64
C MET A 81 5.44 -12.38 -5.64
N GLN A 82 4.44 -11.86 -6.36
CA GLN A 82 4.08 -10.44 -6.29
C GLN A 82 3.64 -10.05 -4.88
N LEU A 83 2.84 -10.88 -4.21
CA LEU A 83 2.41 -10.64 -2.83
C LEU A 83 3.60 -10.55 -1.87
N ARG A 84 4.56 -11.48 -1.95
CA ARG A 84 5.77 -11.48 -1.12
C ARG A 84 6.68 -10.28 -1.40
N LEU A 85 6.84 -9.90 -2.66
CA LEU A 85 7.60 -8.70 -3.03
C LEU A 85 6.96 -7.42 -2.47
N LEU A 86 5.64 -7.28 -2.58
CA LEU A 86 4.91 -6.17 -1.98
C LEU A 86 5.10 -6.13 -0.46
N ALA A 87 5.05 -7.28 0.21
CA ALA A 87 5.28 -7.36 1.66
C ALA A 87 6.72 -6.96 2.03
N TRP A 88 7.70 -7.39 1.24
CA TRP A 88 9.12 -7.09 1.47
C TRP A 88 9.43 -5.60 1.42
N GLU A 89 8.69 -4.79 0.64
CA GLU A 89 8.83 -3.31 0.66
C GLU A 89 8.62 -2.72 2.08
N HIS A 90 7.95 -3.47 2.96
CA HIS A 90 7.69 -3.11 4.35
C HIS A 90 8.54 -3.92 5.35
N ALA A 91 9.67 -4.49 4.92
CA ALA A 91 10.59 -5.16 5.82
C ALA A 91 11.02 -4.22 6.98
N GLY A 92 10.97 -4.72 8.21
CA GLY A 92 11.23 -3.94 9.43
C GLY A 92 10.06 -3.09 9.94
N VAL A 93 8.92 -3.03 9.22
CA VAL A 93 7.69 -2.41 9.72
C VAL A 93 7.01 -3.34 10.73
N ARG A 94 6.42 -2.77 11.78
CA ARG A 94 5.68 -3.55 12.79
C ARG A 94 4.58 -4.40 12.13
N GLY A 95 4.61 -5.71 12.41
CA GLY A 95 3.63 -6.66 11.87
C GLY A 95 4.07 -7.34 10.57
N TYR A 96 5.22 -6.96 10.01
CA TYR A 96 5.91 -7.76 9.00
C TYR A 96 6.49 -9.03 9.63
N ASP A 97 6.39 -10.15 8.93
CA ASP A 97 7.01 -11.43 9.30
C ASP A 97 8.18 -11.75 8.35
N GLU A 98 9.35 -12.06 8.90
CA GLU A 98 10.55 -12.46 8.15
C GLU A 98 10.36 -13.80 7.41
N ALA A 99 9.32 -14.57 7.71
CA ALA A 99 8.93 -15.73 6.92
C ALA A 99 8.30 -15.35 5.55
N TRP A 100 7.88 -14.10 5.36
CA TRP A 100 7.26 -13.61 4.12
C TRP A 100 8.26 -13.18 3.05
N ARG A 101 9.56 -13.40 3.31
CA ARG A 101 10.60 -13.14 2.32
C ARG A 101 10.31 -13.90 1.00
N PRO A 102 10.53 -13.27 -0.17
CA PRO A 102 10.39 -13.91 -1.48
C PRO A 102 11.33 -15.11 -1.68
#